data_AF-A0A524IGA6-F1
#
_entry.id   AF-A0A524IGA6-F1
#
_cell.length_a   1.000
_cell.length_b   1.000
_cell.length_c   1.000
_cell.angle_alpha   90.00
_cell.angle_beta   90.00
_cell.angle_gamma   90.00
#
_symmetry.space_group_name_H-M   'P 1'
#
loop_
_entity.id
_entity.type
_entity.pdbx_description
1 polymer ?
#
loop_
_entity_poly.entity_id
_entity_poly.type
_entity_poly.pdbx_seq_one_letter_code
_entity_poly.pdbx_strand_id
1 'polypeptide(L)'
;GIAPAPKAYNLITFPDPEYCGRISDGNGWRLLKDFVVNNRNQMQGVVMVVEGVAAGKPFTLSIPKIEARDCQFLPFTTVVRSEHGIEVVNMDPVMHDIQAYETSLTHGTRVLFNSPLSFNRKHHRGNIHATHEHVPGKSMVHQFQLSKGRKTFVMQCGFHAYMESWAIAVDNPYFTFTSETGSYEIAGSPPGTYRLRAWHPSVKQEQIQTVTVQSSQTTHVDIALDSPARRWTAHTRQTPPRFTPAALGRPINIEPLVEHQRP
;
A
#
# COMPACT_ATOMS: atom_id res chain seq x y z
N GLY A 1 -4.45 17.67 -11.14
CA GLY A 1 -5.04 18.43 -10.01
C GLY A 1 -4.08 18.45 -8.84
N ILE A 2 -4.39 19.20 -7.78
CA ILE A 2 -3.56 19.26 -6.55
C ILE A 2 -3.61 17.91 -5.85
N ALA A 3 -2.48 17.40 -5.35
CA ALA A 3 -2.45 16.19 -4.53
C ALA A 3 -3.28 16.37 -3.24
N PRO A 4 -4.07 15.37 -2.82
CA PRO A 4 -4.81 15.46 -1.57
C PRO A 4 -3.86 15.53 -0.38
N ALA A 5 -4.28 16.19 0.70
CA ALA A 5 -3.58 16.11 1.97
C ALA A 5 -3.51 14.66 2.48
N PRO A 6 -2.42 14.27 3.17
CA PRO A 6 -2.30 12.94 3.79
C PRO A 6 -3.46 12.66 4.76
N LYS A 7 -3.83 11.38 4.90
CA LYS A 7 -4.71 10.97 6.01
C LYS A 7 -3.93 11.09 7.32
N ALA A 8 -4.53 11.68 8.34
CA ALA A 8 -3.93 11.84 9.66
C ALA A 8 -4.61 10.95 10.69
N TYR A 9 -3.81 10.19 11.43
CA TYR A 9 -4.24 9.24 12.44
C TYR A 9 -3.67 9.65 13.80
N ASN A 10 -4.54 9.83 14.79
CA ASN A 10 -4.11 10.16 16.14
C ASN A 10 -3.51 8.92 16.80
N LEU A 11 -2.21 8.92 17.08
CA LEU A 11 -1.48 7.77 17.63
C LEU A 11 -2.02 7.33 18.99
N ILE A 12 -2.63 8.23 19.76
CA ILE A 12 -3.25 7.91 21.06
C ILE A 12 -4.34 6.84 20.93
N THR A 13 -5.02 6.76 19.78
CA THR A 13 -6.10 5.79 19.57
C THR A 13 -5.62 4.43 19.09
N PHE A 14 -4.31 4.20 19.00
CA PHE A 14 -3.72 2.97 18.50
C PHE A 14 -2.71 2.38 19.50
N PRO A 15 -2.49 1.05 19.50
CA PRO A 15 -1.48 0.42 20.33
C PRO A 15 -0.06 0.88 19.98
N ASP A 16 0.83 0.76 20.97
CA ASP A 16 2.27 1.06 20.85
C ASP A 16 2.60 2.46 20.28
N PRO A 17 1.99 3.55 20.78
CA PRO A 17 2.14 4.89 20.20
C PRO A 17 3.59 5.41 20.25
N GLU A 18 4.40 5.01 21.24
CA GLU A 18 5.80 5.41 21.31
C GLU A 18 6.67 4.75 20.23
N TYR A 19 6.43 3.47 19.94
CA TYR A 19 7.18 2.76 18.91
C TYR A 19 6.71 3.13 17.50
N CYS A 20 5.40 3.11 17.27
CA CYS A 20 4.83 3.43 15.96
C CYS A 20 4.84 4.93 15.65
N GLY A 21 4.97 5.77 16.69
CA GLY A 21 5.12 7.22 16.58
C GLY A 21 6.50 7.71 16.19
N ARG A 22 7.48 6.81 16.02
CA ARG A 22 8.81 7.15 15.47
C ARG A 22 8.75 7.72 14.07
N ILE A 23 7.66 7.48 13.36
CA ILE A 23 7.28 8.23 12.17
C ILE A 23 5.99 8.96 12.51
N SER A 24 6.08 10.27 12.68
CA SER A 24 4.93 11.11 13.09
C SER A 24 5.24 12.58 12.88
N ASP A 25 4.27 13.46 13.12
CA ASP A 25 4.47 14.92 13.14
C ASP A 25 5.07 15.45 14.46
N GLY A 26 5.40 14.57 15.41
CA GLY A 26 5.87 14.92 16.76
C GLY A 26 4.79 15.48 17.69
N ASN A 27 3.55 15.62 17.23
CA ASN A 27 2.40 16.10 18.00
C ASN A 27 1.33 15.01 18.19
N GLY A 28 1.75 13.74 18.09
CA GLY A 28 0.88 12.58 18.26
C GLY A 28 0.09 12.18 17.02
N TRP A 29 0.44 12.67 15.82
CA TRP A 29 -0.23 12.27 14.57
C TRP A 29 0.70 11.50 13.63
N ARG A 30 0.21 10.37 13.13
CA ARG A 30 0.78 9.62 12.00
C ARG A 30 0.10 10.06 10.71
N LEU A 31 0.88 10.47 9.72
CA LEU A 31 0.41 10.85 8.40
C LEU A 31 0.65 9.72 7.39
N LEU A 32 -0.42 9.20 6.81
CA LEU A 32 -0.38 8.24 5.71
C LEU A 32 -0.37 9.02 4.38
N LYS A 33 0.82 9.10 3.78
CA LYS A 33 1.06 9.70 2.45
C LYS A 33 0.74 8.66 1.38
N ASP A 34 -0.54 8.35 1.20
CA ASP A 34 -1.00 7.34 0.23
C ASP A 34 -1.14 7.88 -1.20
N PHE A 35 -0.86 9.16 -1.45
CA PHE A 35 -0.89 9.77 -2.78
C PHE A 35 0.44 10.51 -3.02
N VAL A 36 1.42 9.81 -3.59
CA VAL A 36 2.77 10.33 -3.78
C VAL A 36 2.93 10.84 -5.20
N VAL A 37 3.20 12.15 -5.33
CA VAL A 37 3.54 12.79 -6.60
C VAL A 37 4.81 13.60 -6.47
N ASN A 38 5.53 13.74 -7.57
CA ASN A 38 6.66 14.66 -7.64
C ASN A 38 6.21 16.13 -7.85
N ASN A 39 7.17 17.04 -7.98
CA ASN A 39 6.94 18.47 -8.21
C ASN A 39 6.23 18.80 -9.53
N ARG A 40 6.09 17.84 -10.45
CA ARG A 40 5.35 17.95 -11.72
C ARG A 40 3.98 17.27 -11.66
N ASN A 41 3.51 16.87 -10.47
CA ASN A 41 2.28 16.11 -10.26
C ASN A 41 2.27 14.73 -10.96
N GLN A 42 3.43 14.13 -11.18
CA GLN A 42 3.54 12.78 -11.74
C GLN A 42 3.55 11.77 -10.60
N MET A 43 2.72 10.73 -10.72
CA MET A 43 2.40 9.81 -9.62
C MET A 43 3.28 8.56 -9.64
N GLN A 44 3.86 8.23 -8.49
CA GLN A 44 4.62 7.00 -8.27
C GLN A 44 3.70 5.83 -7.89
N GLY A 45 4.10 4.60 -8.24
CA GLY A 45 3.49 3.39 -7.72
C GLY A 45 2.13 3.04 -8.34
N VAL A 46 1.76 3.71 -9.43
CA VAL A 46 0.58 3.35 -10.25
C VAL A 46 0.88 2.04 -10.95
N VAL A 47 0.00 1.05 -10.79
CA VAL A 47 0.13 -0.23 -11.48
C VAL A 47 -0.44 -0.09 -12.88
N MET A 48 0.43 -0.23 -13.87
CA MET A 48 0.10 -0.24 -15.28
C MET A 48 -0.07 -1.69 -15.73
N VAL A 49 -1.22 -2.07 -16.28
CA VAL A 49 -1.53 -3.44 -16.68
C VAL A 49 -2.09 -3.47 -18.10
N VAL A 50 -1.51 -4.29 -18.98
CA VAL A 50 -2.07 -4.59 -20.30
C VAL A 50 -3.03 -5.77 -20.16
N GLU A 51 -4.31 -5.53 -20.40
CA GLU A 51 -5.36 -6.55 -20.32
C GLU A 51 -5.71 -7.09 -21.71
N GLY A 52 -6.10 -8.37 -21.76
CA GLY A 52 -6.53 -9.04 -22.99
C GLY A 52 -5.41 -9.67 -23.82
N VAL A 53 -4.19 -9.77 -23.27
CA VAL A 53 -3.09 -10.50 -23.93
C VAL A 53 -3.31 -12.01 -23.79
N ALA A 54 -3.59 -12.70 -24.90
CA ALA A 54 -3.90 -14.12 -24.91
C ALA A 54 -2.66 -15.05 -24.88
N ALA A 55 -1.56 -14.60 -25.49
CA ALA A 55 -0.30 -15.35 -25.55
C ALA A 55 0.87 -14.37 -25.63
N GLY A 56 2.06 -14.80 -25.19
CA GLY A 56 3.24 -13.94 -25.14
C GLY A 56 4.34 -14.56 -24.28
N LYS A 57 5.02 -13.71 -23.50
CA LYS A 57 6.05 -14.16 -22.55
C LYS A 57 5.45 -15.11 -21.49
N PRO A 58 6.24 -16.06 -20.96
CA PRO A 58 5.81 -16.89 -19.83
C PRO A 58 5.33 -16.03 -18.66
N PHE A 59 4.20 -16.43 -18.05
CA PHE A 59 3.65 -15.74 -16.90
C PHE A 59 4.03 -16.47 -15.60
N THR A 60 5.16 -16.07 -15.02
CA THR A 60 5.60 -16.50 -13.69
C THR A 60 5.55 -15.31 -12.75
N LEU A 61 4.73 -15.39 -11.71
CA LEU A 61 4.68 -14.38 -10.65
C LEU A 61 5.15 -15.02 -9.35
N SER A 62 6.22 -14.50 -8.76
CA SER A 62 6.64 -14.90 -7.41
C SER A 62 5.58 -14.48 -6.39
N ILE A 63 5.55 -15.17 -5.25
CA ILE A 63 4.76 -14.73 -4.11
C ILE A 63 5.27 -13.35 -3.69
N PRO A 64 4.45 -12.27 -3.76
CA PRO A 64 4.89 -10.96 -3.33
C PRO A 64 5.11 -10.96 -1.81
N LYS A 65 6.21 -10.35 -1.39
CA LYS A 65 6.55 -10.14 0.01
C LYS A 65 6.05 -8.78 0.46
N ILE A 66 5.36 -8.76 1.60
CA ILE A 66 4.96 -7.54 2.31
C ILE A 66 5.65 -7.54 3.68
N GLU A 67 6.35 -6.45 3.98
CA GLU A 67 7.05 -6.29 5.25
C GLU A 67 6.25 -5.36 6.16
N ALA A 68 6.04 -5.81 7.40
CA ALA A 68 5.61 -4.93 8.49
C ALA A 68 6.85 -4.28 9.09
N ARG A 69 7.14 -3.04 8.70
CA ARG A 69 8.37 -2.32 9.06
C ARG A 69 8.03 -0.90 9.52
N ASP A 70 8.50 -0.52 10.70
CA ASP A 70 8.23 0.77 11.35
C ASP A 70 6.74 1.11 11.41
N CYS A 71 5.91 0.08 11.70
CA CYS A 71 4.45 0.16 11.64
C CYS A 71 3.95 0.67 10.27
N GLN A 72 4.51 0.13 9.19
CA GLN A 72 4.02 0.26 7.81
C GLN A 72 3.96 -1.12 7.16
N PHE A 73 3.03 -1.31 6.23
CA PHE A 73 3.12 -2.42 5.28
C PHE A 73 3.77 -1.94 3.98
N LEU A 74 4.88 -2.56 3.62
CA LEU A 74 5.68 -2.20 2.44
C LEU A 74 5.77 -3.40 1.48
N PRO A 75 5.56 -3.20 0.17
CA PRO A 75 5.20 -1.93 -0.48
C PRO A 75 3.71 -1.55 -0.28
N PHE A 76 3.40 -0.26 -0.46
CA PHE A 76 2.01 0.24 -0.38
C PHE A 76 1.15 -0.24 -1.56
N THR A 77 1.72 -0.33 -2.77
CA THR A 77 1.10 -0.96 -3.94
C THR A 77 1.91 -2.16 -4.40
N THR A 78 1.22 -3.22 -4.81
CA THR A 78 1.83 -4.42 -5.41
C THR A 78 0.87 -5.06 -6.42
N VAL A 79 1.26 -6.21 -6.98
CA VAL A 79 0.40 -7.07 -7.78
C VAL A 79 0.29 -8.44 -7.15
N VAL A 80 -0.82 -9.11 -7.41
CA VAL A 80 -1.04 -10.49 -6.99
C VAL A 80 -1.57 -11.33 -8.14
N ARG A 81 -1.57 -12.65 -7.96
CA ARG A 81 -2.29 -13.60 -8.82
C ARG A 81 -3.25 -14.38 -7.96
N SER A 82 -4.48 -14.57 -8.42
CA SER A 82 -5.44 -15.44 -7.71
C SER A 82 -4.89 -16.87 -7.65
N GLU A 83 -5.18 -17.59 -6.57
CA GLU A 83 -4.69 -18.97 -6.31
C GLU A 83 -3.18 -19.06 -6.03
N HIS A 84 -2.46 -17.93 -6.01
CA HIS A 84 -1.15 -17.82 -5.37
C HIS A 84 -1.31 -17.44 -3.89
N GLY A 85 -0.24 -16.93 -3.29
CA GLY A 85 -0.27 -16.36 -1.96
C GLY A 85 0.48 -15.04 -1.86
N ILE A 86 0.47 -14.48 -0.66
CA ILE A 86 1.39 -13.42 -0.24
C ILE A 86 2.31 -13.95 0.86
N GLU A 87 3.51 -13.40 0.97
CA GLU A 87 4.39 -13.59 2.12
C GLU A 87 4.35 -12.32 2.96
N VAL A 88 4.11 -12.45 4.27
CA VAL A 88 4.18 -11.33 5.22
C VAL A 88 5.27 -11.60 6.25
N VAL A 89 6.10 -10.60 6.52
CA VAL A 89 7.19 -10.70 7.50
C VAL A 89 7.13 -9.53 8.47
N ASN A 90 7.20 -9.84 9.77
CA ASN A 90 7.32 -8.83 10.79
C ASN A 90 8.78 -8.38 10.96
N MET A 91 9.06 -7.12 10.67
CA MET A 91 10.36 -6.48 10.85
C MET A 91 10.42 -5.67 12.16
N ASP A 92 9.33 -5.64 12.93
CA ASP A 92 9.15 -4.80 14.11
C ASP A 92 9.20 -5.60 15.43
N PRO A 93 9.58 -4.97 16.56
CA PRO A 93 9.47 -5.54 17.92
C PRO A 93 8.03 -5.60 18.45
N VAL A 94 7.06 -5.04 17.71
CA VAL A 94 5.63 -5.04 18.07
C VAL A 94 4.87 -6.09 17.27
N MET A 95 3.71 -6.51 17.79
CA MET A 95 2.82 -7.42 17.09
C MET A 95 1.93 -6.63 16.12
N HIS A 96 1.60 -7.25 14.99
CA HIS A 96 0.60 -6.74 14.06
C HIS A 96 -0.53 -7.76 13.87
N ASP A 97 -1.65 -7.33 13.29
CA ASP A 97 -2.77 -8.21 12.95
C ASP A 97 -3.05 -8.09 11.45
N ILE A 98 -2.74 -9.11 10.65
CA ILE A 98 -2.87 -9.02 9.19
C ILE A 98 -4.29 -9.42 8.77
N GLN A 99 -5.00 -8.46 8.21
CA GLN A 99 -6.35 -8.67 7.70
C GLN A 99 -6.39 -8.40 6.21
N ALA A 100 -6.76 -9.41 5.42
CA ALA A 100 -6.86 -9.30 3.99
C ALA A 100 -8.29 -9.45 3.49
N TYR A 101 -8.63 -8.64 2.49
CA TYR A 101 -9.95 -8.56 1.91
C TYR A 101 -9.87 -8.46 0.39
N GLU A 102 -10.96 -8.83 -0.27
CA GLU A 102 -11.23 -8.46 -1.65
C GLU A 102 -12.47 -7.58 -1.73
N THR A 103 -12.51 -6.68 -2.72
CA THR A 103 -13.62 -5.74 -2.89
C THR A 103 -14.22 -5.82 -4.29
N SER A 104 -15.50 -5.49 -4.41
CA SER A 104 -16.25 -5.42 -5.66
C SER A 104 -17.32 -4.34 -5.55
N LEU A 105 -17.57 -3.60 -6.64
CA LEU A 105 -18.65 -2.61 -6.69
C LEU A 105 -20.04 -3.26 -6.53
N THR A 106 -20.23 -4.47 -7.06
CA THR A 106 -21.55 -5.12 -7.14
C THR A 106 -21.80 -6.12 -6.02
N HIS A 107 -20.75 -6.65 -5.39
CA HIS A 107 -20.86 -7.72 -4.40
C HIS A 107 -20.20 -7.38 -3.04
N GLY A 108 -19.79 -6.13 -2.84
CA GLY A 108 -19.19 -5.67 -1.58
C GLY A 108 -17.86 -6.34 -1.24
N THR A 109 -17.50 -6.30 0.04
CA THR A 109 -16.22 -6.83 0.57
C THR A 109 -16.34 -8.28 1.02
N ARG A 110 -15.29 -9.08 0.81
CA ARG A 110 -15.15 -10.43 1.40
C ARG A 110 -13.81 -10.55 2.12
N VAL A 111 -13.81 -11.16 3.29
CA VAL A 111 -12.59 -11.51 4.04
C VAL A 111 -11.87 -12.66 3.34
N LEU A 112 -10.58 -12.49 3.09
CA LEU A 112 -9.69 -13.54 2.57
C LEU A 112 -9.05 -14.30 3.73
N PHE A 113 -8.44 -13.57 4.68
CA PHE A 113 -7.91 -14.12 5.93
C PHE A 113 -7.75 -13.02 6.98
N ASN A 114 -7.68 -13.45 8.24
CA ASN A 114 -7.26 -12.64 9.37
C ASN A 114 -6.28 -13.49 10.20
N SER A 115 -5.09 -12.98 10.48
CA SER A 115 -4.08 -13.71 11.24
C SER A 115 -3.18 -12.79 12.06
N PRO A 116 -2.83 -13.17 13.30
CA PRO A 116 -1.88 -12.39 14.09
C PRO A 116 -0.47 -12.54 13.51
N LEU A 117 0.16 -11.42 13.17
CA LEU A 117 1.56 -11.37 12.78
C LEU A 117 2.41 -11.18 14.05
N SER A 118 2.90 -12.32 14.56
CA SER A 118 3.57 -12.40 15.87
C SER A 118 4.78 -11.47 15.99
N PHE A 119 5.03 -11.03 17.23
CA PHE A 119 6.18 -10.21 17.60
C PHE A 119 7.50 -10.85 17.17
N ASN A 120 8.40 -10.03 16.64
CA ASN A 120 9.73 -10.48 16.28
C ASN A 120 10.66 -10.43 17.49
N ARG A 121 10.85 -11.59 18.15
CA ARG A 121 11.68 -11.75 19.35
C ARG A 121 13.17 -11.42 19.15
N LYS A 122 13.62 -11.26 17.89
CA LYS A 122 15.00 -10.84 17.60
C LYS A 122 15.22 -9.35 17.93
N HIS A 123 14.16 -8.59 18.12
CA HIS A 123 14.20 -7.18 18.51
C HIS A 123 13.86 -6.99 19.99
N HIS A 124 14.54 -6.07 20.66
CA HIS A 124 14.29 -5.78 22.08
C HIS A 124 13.10 -4.83 22.25
N ARG A 125 11.95 -5.39 22.69
CA ARG A 125 10.72 -4.63 23.00
C ARG A 125 10.96 -3.70 24.19
N GLY A 126 11.24 -2.43 23.91
CA GLY A 126 11.46 -1.39 24.93
C GLY A 126 12.50 -0.34 24.53
N ASN A 127 13.39 -0.65 23.58
CA ASN A 127 14.32 0.33 23.06
C ASN A 127 13.71 1.04 21.83
N ILE A 128 12.91 2.08 22.05
CA ILE A 128 12.33 2.89 20.97
C ILE A 128 13.40 3.65 20.16
N HIS A 129 14.60 3.85 20.71
CA HIS A 129 15.70 4.52 20.02
C HIS A 129 16.60 3.58 19.22
N ALA A 130 16.44 2.26 19.38
CA ALA A 130 17.19 1.33 18.55
C ALA A 130 16.66 1.47 17.11
N THR A 131 17.52 1.95 16.22
CA THR A 131 17.42 1.67 14.80
C THR A 131 17.61 0.16 14.66
N HIS A 132 16.52 -0.58 14.77
CA HIS A 132 16.59 -2.03 14.61
C HIS A 132 17.14 -2.29 13.21
N GLU A 133 18.06 -3.24 13.07
CA GLU A 133 18.58 -3.66 11.75
C GLU A 133 17.47 -4.26 10.85
N HIS A 134 16.20 -4.18 11.28
CA HIS A 134 15.02 -4.78 10.65
C HIS A 134 15.26 -6.25 10.31
N VAL A 135 15.96 -6.97 11.18
CA VAL A 135 16.16 -8.41 11.01
C VAL A 135 14.79 -9.08 10.84
N PRO A 136 14.58 -9.89 9.79
CA PRO A 136 13.28 -10.48 9.52
C PRO A 136 12.87 -11.48 10.60
N GLY A 137 11.60 -11.40 10.99
CA GLY A 137 10.92 -12.38 11.82
C GLY A 137 10.63 -13.68 11.05
N LYS A 138 9.72 -14.50 11.59
CA LYS A 138 9.24 -15.68 10.89
C LYS A 138 8.33 -15.24 9.72
N SER A 139 8.62 -15.71 8.51
CA SER A 139 7.75 -15.51 7.36
C SER A 139 6.42 -16.24 7.52
N MET A 140 5.35 -15.56 7.10
CA MET A 140 3.99 -16.08 7.08
C MET A 140 3.47 -16.06 5.65
N VAL A 141 3.16 -17.22 5.09
CA VAL A 141 2.63 -17.32 3.73
C VAL A 141 1.15 -17.64 3.78
N HIS A 142 0.33 -16.79 3.17
CA HIS A 142 -1.10 -17.02 3.01
C HIS A 142 -1.45 -17.21 1.56
N GLN A 143 -1.93 -18.41 1.20
CA GLN A 143 -2.60 -18.63 -0.07
C GLN A 143 -4.01 -18.05 -0.02
N PHE A 144 -4.48 -17.53 -1.16
CA PHE A 144 -5.84 -17.01 -1.28
C PHE A 144 -6.35 -17.19 -2.70
N GLN A 145 -7.67 -17.21 -2.81
CA GLN A 145 -8.37 -17.21 -4.09
C GLN A 145 -9.32 -16.02 -4.11
N LEU A 146 -9.21 -15.21 -5.17
CA LEU A 146 -10.16 -14.14 -5.42
C LEU A 146 -11.43 -14.74 -6.01
N SER A 147 -12.58 -14.19 -5.62
CA SER A 147 -13.84 -14.58 -6.25
C SER A 147 -13.87 -14.12 -7.70
N LYS A 148 -14.57 -14.89 -8.55
CA LYS A 148 -14.65 -14.65 -9.99
C LYS A 148 -15.00 -13.19 -10.30
N GLY A 149 -14.19 -12.57 -11.16
CA GLY A 149 -14.39 -11.18 -11.60
C GLY A 149 -13.88 -10.10 -10.64
N ARG A 150 -13.31 -10.47 -9.49
CA ARG A 150 -12.67 -9.51 -8.57
C ARG A 150 -11.18 -9.42 -8.88
N LYS A 151 -10.65 -8.20 -8.76
CA LYS A 151 -9.23 -7.91 -9.00
C LYS A 151 -8.53 -7.23 -7.85
N THR A 152 -9.25 -6.70 -6.86
CA THR A 152 -8.63 -5.93 -5.79
C THR A 152 -8.38 -6.81 -4.57
N PHE A 153 -7.16 -6.78 -4.09
CA PHE A 153 -6.72 -7.32 -2.81
C PHE A 153 -6.27 -6.15 -1.93
N VAL A 154 -6.72 -6.11 -0.69
CA VAL A 154 -6.28 -5.11 0.30
C VAL A 154 -5.88 -5.82 1.57
N MET A 155 -4.73 -5.45 2.13
CA MET A 155 -4.26 -5.87 3.43
C MET A 155 -4.14 -4.66 4.36
N GLN A 156 -4.68 -4.79 5.56
CA GLN A 156 -4.61 -3.77 6.60
C GLN A 156 -4.23 -4.38 7.95
N CYS A 157 -3.60 -3.58 8.81
CA CYS A 157 -3.36 -3.99 10.18
C CYS A 157 -4.63 -3.79 11.02
N GLY A 158 -5.08 -4.82 11.72
CA GLY A 158 -6.22 -4.74 12.64
C GLY A 158 -5.98 -3.80 13.83
N PHE A 159 -4.71 -3.57 14.20
CA PHE A 159 -4.35 -2.65 15.27
C PHE A 159 -4.12 -1.22 14.78
N HIS A 160 -3.68 -1.03 13.54
CA HIS A 160 -3.19 0.25 13.03
C HIS A 160 -3.80 0.54 11.65
N ALA A 161 -4.89 1.29 11.63
CA ALA A 161 -5.66 1.57 10.40
C ALA A 161 -4.90 2.41 9.34
N TYR A 162 -3.67 2.84 9.62
CA TYR A 162 -2.78 3.50 8.65
C TYR A 162 -1.79 2.53 7.99
N MET A 163 -1.70 1.29 8.47
CA MET A 163 -0.91 0.24 7.85
C MET A 163 -1.75 -0.44 6.78
N GLU A 164 -1.55 -0.02 5.54
CA GLU A 164 -2.28 -0.51 4.38
C GLU A 164 -1.28 -1.00 3.31
N SER A 165 -1.59 -2.11 2.65
CA SER A 165 -0.94 -2.54 1.40
C SER A 165 -2.02 -3.02 0.43
N TRP A 166 -1.97 -2.53 -0.80
CA TRP A 166 -2.99 -2.71 -1.82
C TRP A 166 -2.40 -3.45 -3.01
N ALA A 167 -3.18 -4.34 -3.60
CA ALA A 167 -2.78 -5.04 -4.81
C ALA A 167 -3.92 -5.14 -5.82
N ILE A 168 -3.53 -5.16 -7.09
CA ILE A 168 -4.41 -5.56 -8.19
C ILE A 168 -3.97 -6.92 -8.74
N ALA A 169 -4.94 -7.77 -9.04
CA ALA A 169 -4.73 -9.07 -9.64
C ALA A 169 -4.37 -8.93 -11.12
N VAL A 170 -3.30 -9.60 -11.51
CA VAL A 170 -2.81 -9.65 -12.90
C VAL A 170 -2.87 -11.08 -13.41
N ASP A 171 -3.26 -11.22 -14.68
CA ASP A 171 -3.49 -12.53 -15.33
C ASP A 171 -2.43 -12.84 -16.40
N ASN A 172 -1.49 -11.91 -16.62
CA ASN A 172 -0.44 -11.99 -17.63
C ASN A 172 0.80 -11.18 -17.16
N PRO A 173 1.98 -11.32 -17.81
CA PRO A 173 3.23 -10.70 -17.34
C PRO A 173 3.41 -9.25 -17.78
N TYR A 174 2.42 -8.64 -18.46
CA TYR A 174 2.52 -7.31 -19.03
C TYR A 174 1.98 -6.26 -18.07
N PHE A 175 2.72 -6.07 -16.98
CA PHE A 175 2.45 -5.02 -16.01
C PHE A 175 3.74 -4.37 -15.54
N THR A 176 3.63 -3.17 -14.99
CA THR A 176 4.75 -2.45 -14.37
C THR A 176 4.21 -1.44 -13.35
N PHE A 177 5.10 -0.78 -12.62
CA PHE A 177 4.78 0.30 -11.71
C PHE A 177 5.36 1.61 -12.25
N THR A 178 4.66 2.72 -12.09
CA THR A 178 5.24 4.03 -12.39
C THR A 178 6.37 4.35 -11.41
N SER A 179 7.45 4.93 -11.94
CA SER A 179 8.60 5.40 -11.16
C SER A 179 8.28 6.66 -10.36
N GLU A 180 9.24 7.17 -9.60
CA GLU A 180 9.15 8.48 -8.92
C GLU A 180 8.92 9.66 -9.88
N THR A 181 9.22 9.49 -11.16
CA THR A 181 8.93 10.49 -12.21
C THR A 181 7.61 10.22 -12.93
N GLY A 182 6.83 9.24 -12.48
CA GLY A 182 5.59 8.78 -13.12
C GLY A 182 5.78 8.06 -14.45
N SER A 183 7.02 7.85 -14.88
CA SER A 183 7.33 7.10 -16.10
C SER A 183 7.14 5.59 -15.89
N TYR A 184 6.83 4.88 -16.97
CA TYR A 184 6.69 3.43 -16.96
C TYR A 184 7.09 2.83 -18.32
N GLU A 185 7.44 1.56 -18.33
CA GLU A 185 7.72 0.80 -19.55
C GLU A 185 7.17 -0.62 -19.42
N ILE A 186 6.49 -1.11 -20.45
CA ILE A 186 6.01 -2.50 -20.56
C ILE A 186 6.61 -3.12 -21.82
N ALA A 187 7.79 -3.72 -21.66
CA ALA A 187 8.57 -4.24 -22.78
C ALA A 187 8.02 -5.56 -23.34
N GLY A 188 8.13 -5.73 -24.66
CA GLY A 188 7.85 -6.99 -25.36
C GLY A 188 6.38 -7.42 -25.35
N SER A 189 5.47 -6.46 -25.25
CA SER A 189 4.05 -6.66 -25.50
C SER A 189 3.83 -7.14 -26.95
N PRO A 190 3.06 -8.21 -27.21
CA PRO A 190 2.83 -8.70 -28.56
C PRO A 190 2.03 -7.67 -29.38
N PRO A 191 2.18 -7.62 -30.72
CA PRO A 191 1.35 -6.75 -31.55
C PRO A 191 -0.14 -7.05 -31.38
N GLY A 192 -0.97 -6.01 -31.31
CA GLY A 192 -2.40 -6.15 -31.09
C GLY A 192 -3.03 -4.91 -30.47
N THR A 193 -4.36 -4.96 -30.29
CA THR A 193 -5.13 -3.90 -29.62
C THR A 193 -5.57 -4.40 -28.25
N TYR A 194 -5.22 -3.65 -27.20
CA TYR A 194 -5.41 -4.05 -25.81
C TYR A 194 -6.05 -2.93 -24.99
N ARG A 195 -6.45 -3.26 -23.77
CA ARG A 195 -6.83 -2.28 -22.75
C ARG A 195 -5.64 -2.06 -21.82
N LEU A 196 -5.13 -0.83 -21.76
CA LEU A 196 -4.13 -0.41 -20.80
C LEU A 196 -4.83 0.19 -19.59
N ARG A 197 -4.69 -0.47 -18.43
CA ARG A 197 -5.22 -0.03 -17.14
C ARG A 197 -4.14 0.68 -16.35
N ALA A 198 -4.44 1.86 -15.82
CA ALA A 198 -3.69 2.53 -14.77
C ALA A 198 -4.49 2.49 -13.48
N TRP A 199 -4.00 1.74 -12.49
CA TRP A 199 -4.67 1.53 -11.21
C TRP A 199 -3.81 2.00 -10.04
N HIS A 200 -4.44 2.69 -9.10
CA HIS A 200 -3.86 3.05 -7.82
C HIS A 200 -4.98 3.21 -6.78
N PRO A 201 -4.86 2.70 -5.54
CA PRO A 201 -5.96 2.73 -4.56
C PRO A 201 -6.38 4.14 -4.14
N SER A 202 -5.46 5.10 -4.23
CA SER A 202 -5.68 6.49 -3.78
C SER A 202 -6.23 7.44 -4.86
N VAL A 203 -6.40 6.98 -6.10
CA VAL A 203 -7.04 7.80 -7.14
C VAL A 203 -8.56 7.68 -7.10
N LYS A 204 -9.26 8.70 -7.58
CA LYS A 204 -10.74 8.71 -7.57
C LYS A 204 -11.33 7.60 -8.44
N GLN A 205 -10.72 7.36 -9.59
CA GLN A 205 -11.14 6.36 -10.56
C GLN A 205 -9.91 5.85 -11.31
N GLU A 206 -9.83 4.54 -11.49
CA GLU A 206 -8.86 3.94 -12.41
C GLU A 206 -9.12 4.40 -13.85
N GLN A 207 -8.05 4.45 -14.64
CA GLN A 207 -8.15 4.82 -16.05
C GLN A 207 -7.88 3.61 -16.92
N ILE A 208 -8.69 3.44 -17.96
CA ILE A 208 -8.54 2.38 -18.93
C ILE A 208 -8.58 3.00 -20.32
N GLN A 209 -7.50 2.84 -21.08
CA GLN A 209 -7.39 3.32 -22.45
C GLN A 209 -7.19 2.15 -23.41
N THR A 210 -7.74 2.26 -24.62
CA THR A 210 -7.42 1.32 -25.69
C THR A 210 -6.09 1.71 -26.31
N VAL A 211 -5.16 0.76 -26.41
CA VAL A 211 -3.83 0.96 -27.01
C VAL A 211 -3.60 -0.05 -28.13
N THR A 212 -3.02 0.40 -29.23
CA THR A 212 -2.56 -0.48 -30.31
C THR A 212 -1.03 -0.57 -30.27
N VAL A 213 -0.53 -1.80 -30.11
CA VAL A 213 0.90 -2.13 -30.15
C VAL A 213 1.22 -2.64 -31.55
N GLN A 214 2.15 -1.95 -32.21
CA GLN A 214 2.66 -2.36 -33.53
C GLN A 214 3.93 -3.20 -33.37
N SER A 215 4.23 -4.03 -34.36
CA SER A 215 5.43 -4.88 -34.32
C SER A 215 6.70 -4.06 -34.28
N SER A 216 7.58 -4.37 -33.33
CA SER A 216 8.90 -3.73 -33.15
C SER A 216 8.87 -2.20 -33.02
N GLN A 217 7.76 -1.64 -32.55
CA GLN A 217 7.61 -0.19 -32.34
C GLN A 217 7.20 0.11 -30.90
N THR A 218 7.68 1.25 -30.40
CA THR A 218 7.28 1.79 -29.10
C THR A 218 6.03 2.64 -29.27
N THR A 219 4.92 2.23 -28.63
CA THR A 219 3.72 3.05 -28.52
C THR A 219 3.81 3.93 -27.28
N HIS A 220 3.77 5.26 -27.46
CA HIS A 220 3.72 6.21 -26.35
C HIS A 220 2.26 6.48 -25.95
N VAL A 221 1.96 6.37 -24.66
CA VAL A 221 0.62 6.62 -24.11
C VAL A 221 0.75 7.44 -22.83
N ASP A 222 0.06 8.58 -22.80
CA ASP A 222 -0.06 9.42 -21.60
C ASP A 222 -1.39 9.15 -20.91
N ILE A 223 -1.34 8.94 -19.59
CA ILE A 223 -2.53 8.70 -18.75
C ILE A 223 -2.62 9.77 -17.67
N ALA A 224 -3.73 10.50 -17.68
CA ALA A 224 -4.07 11.44 -16.63
C ALA A 224 -4.95 10.77 -15.57
N LEU A 225 -4.51 10.79 -14.31
CA LEU A 225 -5.28 10.28 -13.17
C LEU A 225 -5.93 11.43 -12.42
N ASP A 226 -7.22 11.28 -12.13
CA ASP A 226 -7.94 12.28 -11.34
C ASP A 226 -7.50 12.24 -9.87
N SER A 227 -6.89 13.34 -9.43
CA SER A 227 -6.67 13.57 -8.01
C SER A 227 -8.03 13.68 -7.31
N PRO A 228 -8.21 13.07 -6.13
CA PRO A 228 -9.41 13.24 -5.34
C PRO A 228 -9.57 14.67 -4.78
N ALA A 229 -8.62 15.60 -5.02
CA ALA A 229 -8.58 17.07 -4.79
C ALA A 229 -9.00 17.58 -3.39
N ARG A 230 -10.13 17.11 -2.86
CA ARG A 230 -10.59 17.27 -1.48
C ARG A 230 -11.09 15.93 -0.96
N ARG A 231 -10.31 15.28 -0.10
CA ARG A 231 -10.70 14.03 0.55
C ARG A 231 -11.57 14.35 1.76
N TRP A 232 -12.85 14.05 1.69
CA TRP A 232 -13.75 14.13 2.85
C TRP A 232 -13.52 12.88 3.70
N THR A 233 -12.46 12.90 4.48
CA THR A 233 -12.07 11.80 5.37
C THR A 233 -12.23 12.23 6.82
N ALA A 234 -12.63 11.30 7.69
CA ALA A 234 -12.59 11.51 9.13
C ALA A 234 -11.14 11.52 9.67
N HIS A 235 -10.18 11.01 8.89
CA HIS A 235 -8.76 10.96 9.22
C HIS A 235 -8.07 12.28 8.86
N THR A 236 -8.47 13.35 9.54
CA THR A 236 -7.86 14.69 9.42
C THR A 236 -7.28 15.12 10.75
N ARG A 237 -6.15 15.82 10.72
CA ARG A 237 -5.52 16.35 11.93
C ARG A 237 -6.44 17.38 12.58
N GLN A 238 -6.59 17.29 13.89
CA GLN A 238 -7.36 18.23 14.70
C GLN A 238 -6.44 18.96 15.68
N THR A 239 -6.64 20.26 15.84
CA THR A 239 -5.88 21.10 16.77
C THR A 239 -6.88 21.98 17.55
N PRO A 240 -7.06 21.76 18.87
CA PRO A 240 -6.43 20.72 19.68
C PRO A 240 -6.92 19.29 19.33
N PRO A 241 -6.13 18.24 19.60
CA PRO A 241 -6.56 16.86 19.37
C PRO A 241 -7.64 16.44 20.38
N ARG A 242 -8.64 15.67 19.93
CA ARG A 242 -9.67 15.11 20.82
C ARG A 242 -9.11 14.11 21.82
N PHE A 243 -8.20 13.23 21.39
CA PHE A 243 -7.52 12.25 22.25
C PHE A 243 -6.10 12.73 22.53
N THR A 244 -5.73 12.74 23.81
CA THR A 244 -4.44 13.19 24.33
C THR A 244 -3.78 12.05 25.13
N PRO A 245 -2.47 12.14 25.45
CA PRO A 245 -1.79 11.20 26.36
C PRO A 245 -2.57 10.82 27.62
N ALA A 246 -3.39 11.73 28.16
CA ALA A 246 -4.22 11.47 29.34
C ALA A 246 -5.18 10.27 29.16
N ALA A 247 -5.63 9.99 27.93
CA ALA A 247 -6.52 8.86 27.63
C ALA A 247 -5.89 7.49 27.91
N LEU A 248 -4.56 7.40 27.93
CA LEU A 248 -3.83 6.14 28.19
C LEU A 248 -3.55 5.91 29.68
N GLY A 249 -3.90 6.86 30.56
CA GLY A 249 -3.68 6.75 32.01
C GLY A 249 -2.21 6.72 32.43
N ARG A 250 -1.27 7.05 31.52
CA ARG A 250 0.17 7.09 31.77
C ARG A 250 0.82 8.17 30.93
N PRO A 251 1.95 8.76 31.36
CA PRO A 251 2.75 9.58 30.47
C PRO A 251 3.22 8.75 29.28
N ILE A 252 3.17 9.35 28.10
CA ILE A 252 3.78 8.81 26.89
C ILE A 252 4.66 9.88 26.27
N ASN A 253 5.67 9.44 25.54
CA ASN A 253 6.53 10.32 24.76
C ASN A 253 6.56 9.83 23.31
N ILE A 254 6.08 10.66 22.39
CA ILE A 254 6.06 10.36 20.95
C ILE A 254 7.15 11.21 20.30
N GLU A 255 8.25 10.56 19.95
CA GLU A 255 9.39 11.20 19.29
C GLU A 255 9.53 10.70 17.85
N PRO A 256 9.58 11.59 16.84
CA PRO A 256 9.71 11.20 15.44
C PRO A 256 11.15 10.81 15.09
N LEU A 257 11.63 9.69 15.64
CA LEU A 257 13.01 9.22 15.53
C LEU A 257 13.42 8.70 14.14
N VAL A 258 12.46 8.28 13.31
CA VAL A 258 12.68 7.71 11.97
C VAL A 258 12.27 8.71 10.88
N GLU A 259 11.11 9.34 10.99
CA GLU A 259 10.68 10.39 10.06
C GLU A 259 9.84 11.44 10.80
N HIS A 260 10.27 12.70 10.71
CA HIS A 260 9.45 13.84 11.13
C HIS A 260 8.54 14.29 9.99
N GLN A 261 7.27 13.91 10.09
CA GLN A 261 6.26 14.17 9.07
C GLN A 261 5.72 15.59 9.14
N ARG A 262 5.48 16.18 7.97
CA ARG A 262 4.82 17.48 7.83
C ARG A 262 3.49 17.28 7.09
N PRO A 263 2.42 18.02 7.46
CA PRO A 263 1.16 18.03 6.74
C PRO A 263 1.29 18.38 5.26
#